data_AF-A0A2G4J9V4-F1
#
_entry.id   AF-A0A2G4J9V4-F1
#
_cell.length_a   1.000
_cell.length_b   1.000
_cell.length_c   1.000
_cell.angle_alpha   90.00
_cell.angle_beta   90.00
_cell.angle_gamma   90.00
#
_symmetry.space_group_name_H-M   'P 1'
#
loop_
_entity.id
_entity.type
_entity.pdbx_description
1 polymer ?
#
loop_
_entity_poly.entity_id
_entity_poly.type
_entity_poly.pdbx_seq_one_letter_code
_entity_poly.pdbx_strand_id
1 'polypeptide(L)'
;MSEYLPVALHFAFTTFITCAMVFFISGAYLMLFKIRYANELFKHPYLKERAFNQYSLSIQMTIVLDYFLRLAFPKSKTWIAANANELLKHVDPQDIPTNIKWPIVGLWGGCLIGMVAMLTLWALLIIGIQK
;
A
#
# COMPACT_ATOMS: atom_id res chain seq x y z
N MET A 1 -30.44 4.43 16.15
CA MET A 1 -29.05 4.94 16.06
C MET A 1 -28.12 4.38 17.15
N SER A 2 -28.61 4.15 18.38
CA SER A 2 -27.82 3.50 19.46
C SER A 2 -27.53 2.01 19.18
N GLU A 3 -28.48 1.26 18.61
CA GLU A 3 -28.32 -0.18 18.33
C GLU A 3 -27.28 -0.50 17.24
N TYR A 4 -27.10 0.38 16.27
CA TYR A 4 -26.15 0.17 15.15
C TYR A 4 -24.72 0.59 15.48
N LEU A 5 -24.53 1.41 16.50
CA LEU A 5 -23.22 1.89 16.93
C LEU A 5 -22.25 0.75 17.30
N PRO A 6 -22.62 -0.24 18.15
CA PRO A 6 -21.73 -1.35 18.49
C PRO A 6 -21.38 -2.21 17.27
N VAL A 7 -22.33 -2.42 16.35
CA VAL A 7 -22.11 -3.18 15.11
C VAL A 7 -21.13 -2.45 14.20
N ALA A 8 -21.33 -1.15 13.99
CA ALA A 8 -20.45 -0.32 13.16
C ALA A 8 -19.03 -0.23 13.76
N LEU A 9 -18.93 -0.11 15.09
CA LEU A 9 -17.65 -0.06 15.78
C LEU A 9 -16.89 -1.39 15.66
N HIS A 10 -17.59 -2.51 15.86
CA HIS A 10 -17.01 -3.84 15.68
C HIS A 10 -16.49 -4.01 14.25
N PHE A 11 -17.31 -3.69 13.24
CA PHE A 11 -16.94 -3.80 11.84
C PHE A 11 -15.75 -2.89 11.46
N ALA A 12 -15.74 -1.63 11.91
CA ALA A 12 -14.64 -0.71 11.67
C ALA A 12 -13.34 -1.22 12.31
N PHE A 13 -13.42 -1.73 13.53
CA PHE A 13 -12.27 -2.30 14.25
C PHE A 13 -11.73 -3.56 13.55
N THR A 14 -12.58 -4.53 13.22
CA THR A 14 -12.15 -5.75 12.53
C THR A 14 -11.55 -5.44 11.16
N THR A 15 -12.12 -4.46 10.44
CA THR A 15 -11.58 -3.99 9.16
C THR A 15 -10.20 -3.35 9.35
N PHE A 16 -10.04 -2.48 10.35
CA PHE A 16 -8.75 -1.86 10.67
C PHE A 16 -7.67 -2.91 10.99
N ILE A 17 -8.00 -3.87 11.86
CA ILE A 17 -7.07 -4.96 12.23
C ILE A 17 -6.73 -5.81 11.01
N THR A 18 -7.71 -6.15 10.17
CA THR A 18 -7.49 -6.92 8.93
C THR A 18 -6.55 -6.17 7.98
N CYS A 19 -6.78 -4.88 7.78
CA CYS A 19 -5.91 -4.02 6.98
C CYS A 19 -4.48 -3.95 7.53
N ALA A 20 -4.32 -3.82 8.84
CA ALA A 20 -3.02 -3.84 9.50
C ALA A 20 -2.30 -5.18 9.30
N MET A 21 -3.00 -6.31 9.47
CA MET A 21 -2.42 -7.63 9.26
C MET A 21 -2.00 -7.83 7.80
N VAL A 22 -2.85 -7.45 6.84
CA VAL A 22 -2.50 -7.51 5.41
C VAL A 22 -1.29 -6.63 5.11
N PHE A 23 -1.22 -5.41 5.67
CA PHE A 23 -0.07 -4.51 5.54
C PHE A 23 1.23 -5.19 6.01
N PHE A 24 1.26 -5.71 7.24
CA PHE A 24 2.46 -6.30 7.81
C PHE A 24 2.85 -7.60 7.13
N ILE A 25 1.90 -8.49 6.85
CA ILE A 25 2.17 -9.78 6.20
C ILE A 25 2.68 -9.56 4.77
N SER A 26 2.01 -8.70 4.00
CA SER A 26 2.41 -8.39 2.63
C SER A 26 3.75 -7.66 2.59
N GLY A 27 3.97 -6.71 3.49
CA GLY A 27 5.24 -6.00 3.64
C GLY A 27 6.39 -6.90 4.00
N ALA A 28 6.23 -7.74 5.03
CA ALA A 28 7.25 -8.70 5.44
C ALA A 28 7.55 -9.69 4.32
N TYR A 29 6.52 -10.24 3.67
CA TYR A 29 6.70 -11.16 2.55
C TYR A 29 7.45 -10.51 1.37
N LEU A 30 7.08 -9.27 1.02
CA LEU A 30 7.76 -8.52 -0.03
C LEU A 30 9.23 -8.27 0.32
N MET A 31 9.48 -7.67 1.47
CA MET A 31 10.81 -7.21 1.88
C MET A 31 11.78 -8.36 2.11
N LEU A 32 11.32 -9.49 2.65
CA LEU A 32 12.18 -10.64 2.94
C LEU A 32 12.43 -11.55 1.73
N PHE A 33 11.40 -11.80 0.91
CA PHE A 33 11.48 -12.87 -0.10
C PHE A 33 11.44 -12.37 -1.55
N LYS A 34 10.76 -11.26 -1.83
CA LYS A 34 10.40 -10.88 -3.20
C LYS A 34 10.97 -9.54 -3.68
N ILE A 35 11.57 -8.75 -2.80
CA ILE A 35 12.02 -7.39 -3.13
C ILE A 35 13.08 -7.36 -4.24
N ARG A 36 14.02 -8.32 -4.24
CA ARG A 36 15.04 -8.43 -5.30
C ARG A 36 14.41 -8.67 -6.67
N TYR A 37 13.48 -9.62 -6.75
CA TYR A 37 12.79 -9.95 -7.99
C TYR A 37 11.86 -8.81 -8.44
N ALA A 38 11.16 -8.15 -7.50
CA ALA A 38 10.38 -6.96 -7.80
C ALA A 38 11.25 -5.84 -8.38
N ASN A 39 12.41 -5.57 -7.79
CA ASN A 39 13.36 -4.57 -8.26
C ASN A 39 13.90 -4.87 -9.67
N GLU A 40 14.14 -6.15 -10.00
CA GLU A 40 14.56 -6.58 -11.34
C GLU A 40 13.47 -6.41 -12.41
N LEU A 41 12.20 -6.58 -12.03
CA LEU A 41 11.06 -6.40 -12.92
C LEU A 41 10.77 -4.92 -13.18
N PHE A 42 10.70 -4.11 -12.12
CA PHE A 42 10.34 -2.70 -12.22
C PHE A 42 11.51 -1.81 -12.66
N LYS A 43 12.76 -2.22 -12.36
CA LYS A 43 13.99 -1.50 -12.73
C LYS A 43 13.94 -0.01 -12.40
N HIS A 44 13.60 0.31 -11.14
CA HIS A 44 13.45 1.70 -10.70
C HIS A 44 14.71 2.52 -10.99
N PRO A 45 14.62 3.76 -11.49
CA PRO A 45 15.79 4.58 -11.81
C PRO A 45 16.78 4.75 -10.66
N TYR A 46 16.30 4.88 -9.41
CA TYR A 46 17.15 4.97 -8.22
C TYR A 46 18.06 3.74 -8.03
N LEU A 47 17.62 2.56 -8.48
CA LEU A 47 18.41 1.33 -8.36
C LEU A 47 19.61 1.28 -9.30
N LYS A 48 19.75 2.26 -10.23
CA LYS A 48 20.94 2.41 -11.07
C LYS A 48 22.11 3.00 -10.29
N GLU A 49 21.84 3.85 -9.30
CA GLU A 49 22.90 4.53 -8.54
C GLU A 49 23.33 3.75 -7.31
N ARG A 50 22.36 3.14 -6.59
CA ARG A 50 22.64 2.38 -5.36
C ARG A 50 21.75 1.15 -5.26
N ALA A 51 22.25 0.12 -4.58
CA ALA A 51 21.45 -1.06 -4.29
C ALA A 51 20.30 -0.71 -3.32
N PHE A 52 19.16 -1.41 -3.44
CA PHE A 52 17.98 -1.15 -2.61
C PHE A 52 18.28 -1.12 -1.11
N ASN A 53 19.10 -2.04 -0.62
CA ASN A 53 19.47 -2.16 0.80
C ASN A 53 20.37 -1.02 1.31
N GLN A 54 20.94 -0.20 0.42
CA GLN A 54 21.78 0.95 0.78
C GLN A 54 20.94 2.22 1.00
N TYR A 55 19.66 2.20 0.61
CA TYR A 55 18.74 3.29 0.87
C TYR A 55 18.13 3.18 2.27
N SER A 56 17.72 4.33 2.82
CA SER A 56 16.94 4.36 4.06
C SER A 56 15.56 3.72 3.85
N LEU A 57 14.94 3.26 4.95
CA LEU A 57 13.59 2.67 4.90
C LEU A 57 12.56 3.60 4.22
N SER A 58 12.68 4.91 4.42
CA SER A 58 11.79 5.89 3.78
C SER A 58 11.87 5.81 2.25
N ILE A 59 13.09 5.85 1.69
CA ILE A 59 13.30 5.79 0.24
C ILE A 59 12.90 4.41 -0.31
N GLN A 60 13.22 3.34 0.41
CA GLN A 60 12.78 1.99 0.05
C GLN A 60 11.26 1.91 -0.07
N MET A 61 10.53 2.49 0.88
CA MET A 61 9.07 2.53 0.84
C MET A 61 8.57 3.42 -0.30
N THR A 62 9.21 4.56 -0.59
CA THR A 62 8.87 5.38 -1.77
C THR A 62 9.01 4.60 -3.08
N ILE A 63 10.09 3.83 -3.25
CA ILE A 63 10.26 2.97 -4.43
C ILE A 63 9.12 1.96 -4.55
N VAL A 64 8.76 1.30 -3.43
CA VAL A 64 7.65 0.33 -3.42
C VAL A 64 6.29 1.02 -3.63
N LEU A 65 6.12 2.27 -3.18
CA LEU A 65 4.94 3.08 -3.45
C LEU A 65 4.82 3.39 -4.94
N ASP A 66 5.92 3.75 -5.60
CA ASP A 66 5.94 4.00 -7.03
C ASP A 66 5.54 2.74 -7.82
N TYR A 67 6.00 1.56 -7.37
CA TYR A 67 5.54 0.28 -7.92
C TYR A 67 4.04 0.09 -7.75
N PHE A 68 3.50 0.38 -6.56
CA PHE A 68 2.07 0.29 -6.29
C PHE A 68 1.27 1.25 -7.17
N LEU A 69 1.69 2.51 -7.27
CA LEU A 69 1.00 3.52 -8.08
C LEU A 69 0.99 3.14 -9.56
N ARG A 70 2.10 2.59 -10.06
CA ARG A 70 2.18 2.05 -11.43
C ARG A 70 1.22 0.87 -11.64
N LEU A 71 1.09 -0.02 -10.66
CA LEU A 71 0.19 -1.17 -10.75
C LEU A 71 -1.29 -0.80 -10.61
N ALA A 72 -1.63 0.04 -9.64
CA ALA A 72 -3.02 0.37 -9.29
C ALA A 72 -3.61 1.45 -10.20
N PHE A 73 -2.80 2.41 -10.67
CA PHE A 73 -3.26 3.56 -11.44
C PHE A 73 -2.41 3.79 -12.71
N PRO A 74 -2.27 2.79 -13.60
CA PRO A 74 -1.28 2.81 -14.68
C PRO A 74 -1.49 3.89 -15.75
N LYS A 75 -2.73 4.37 -15.90
CA LYS A 75 -3.10 5.41 -16.88
C LYS A 75 -3.30 6.79 -16.25
N SER A 76 -3.14 6.91 -14.93
CA SER A 76 -3.33 8.18 -14.25
C SER A 76 -2.21 9.15 -14.62
N LYS A 77 -2.60 10.32 -15.13
CA LYS A 77 -1.70 11.45 -15.44
C LYS A 77 -1.76 12.56 -14.41
N THR A 78 -2.49 12.34 -13.31
CA THR A 78 -2.77 13.36 -12.30
C THR A 78 -2.25 12.92 -10.93
N TRP A 79 -1.81 13.89 -10.11
CA TRP A 79 -1.39 13.70 -8.71
C TRP A 79 -0.11 12.85 -8.54
N ILE A 80 0.10 12.24 -7.37
CA ILE A 80 1.31 11.48 -6.99
C ILE A 80 1.60 10.32 -7.96
N ALA A 81 0.57 9.72 -8.57
CA ALA A 81 0.72 8.65 -9.55
C ALA A 81 1.36 9.09 -10.88
N ALA A 82 1.29 10.38 -11.23
CA ALA A 82 1.85 10.88 -12.50
C ALA A 82 3.38 10.68 -12.54
N ASN A 83 4.07 11.08 -11.47
CA ASN A 83 5.52 10.93 -11.35
C ASN A 83 5.93 9.46 -11.37
N ALA A 84 5.27 8.60 -10.59
CA ALA A 84 5.53 7.17 -10.58
C ALA A 84 5.33 6.51 -11.96
N ASN A 85 4.26 6.88 -12.66
CA ASN A 85 3.98 6.39 -14.01
C ASN A 85 4.99 6.88 -15.05
N GLU A 86 5.53 8.08 -14.88
CA GLU A 86 6.59 8.61 -15.76
C GLU A 86 7.92 7.88 -15.51
N LEU A 87 8.31 7.69 -14.25
CA LEU A 87 9.52 6.98 -13.84
C LEU A 87 9.51 5.50 -14.27
N LEU A 88 8.32 4.89 -14.27
CA LEU A 88 8.11 3.47 -14.59
C LEU A 88 7.36 3.28 -15.91
N LYS A 89 7.44 4.25 -16.83
CA LYS A 89 6.76 4.18 -18.13
C LYS A 89 7.17 2.98 -18.98
N HIS A 90 8.40 2.48 -18.78
CA HIS A 90 8.95 1.31 -19.47
C HIS A 90 8.41 -0.02 -18.92
N VAL A 91 7.74 -0.01 -17.77
CA VAL A 91 7.18 -1.22 -17.15
C VAL A 91 5.73 -1.35 -17.58
N ASP A 92 5.37 -2.45 -18.25
CA ASP A 92 3.97 -2.80 -18.44
C ASP A 92 3.42 -3.50 -17.17
N PRO A 93 2.41 -2.93 -16.49
CA PRO A 93 1.77 -3.58 -15.34
C PRO A 93 1.19 -4.96 -15.67
N GLN A 94 0.82 -5.25 -16.92
CA GLN A 94 0.25 -6.55 -17.30
C GLN A 94 1.29 -7.67 -17.23
N ASP A 95 2.55 -7.37 -17.56
CA ASP A 95 3.66 -8.33 -17.56
C ASP A 95 4.14 -8.71 -16.15
N ILE A 96 3.77 -7.92 -15.14
CA ILE A 96 4.18 -8.19 -13.75
C ILE A 96 3.39 -9.40 -13.21
N PRO A 97 4.07 -10.45 -12.70
CA PRO A 97 3.41 -11.65 -12.21
C PRO A 97 2.61 -11.38 -10.93
N THR A 98 1.51 -12.09 -10.75
CA THR A 98 0.58 -11.90 -9.62
C THR A 98 1.24 -12.10 -8.26
N ASN A 99 2.25 -12.96 -8.18
CA ASN A 99 3.03 -13.21 -6.96
C ASN A 99 3.84 -11.98 -6.47
N ILE A 100 4.03 -10.97 -7.32
CA ILE A 100 4.65 -9.69 -6.98
C ILE A 100 3.61 -8.57 -6.85
N LYS A 101 2.51 -8.64 -7.60
CA LYS A 101 1.40 -7.69 -7.48
C LYS A 101 0.74 -7.75 -6.11
N TRP A 102 0.35 -8.94 -5.65
CA TRP A 102 -0.42 -9.08 -4.41
C TRP A 102 0.29 -8.50 -3.17
N PRO A 103 1.60 -8.68 -2.93
CA PRO A 103 2.21 -8.12 -1.73
C PRO A 103 2.43 -6.60 -1.84
N ILE A 104 2.68 -6.06 -3.04
CA ILE A 104 2.79 -4.61 -3.25
C ILE A 104 1.42 -3.93 -3.03
N VAL A 105 0.37 -4.51 -3.63
CA VAL A 105 -1.01 -4.03 -3.47
C VAL A 105 -1.52 -4.27 -2.05
N GLY A 106 -1.19 -5.39 -1.43
CA GLY A 106 -1.57 -5.69 -0.05
C GLY A 106 -0.91 -4.74 0.94
N LEU A 107 0.36 -4.42 0.75
CA LEU A 107 1.07 -3.42 1.55
C LEU A 107 0.40 -2.05 1.43
N TRP A 108 0.40 -1.44 0.24
CA TRP A 108 -0.08 -0.06 0.11
C TRP A 108 -1.60 0.06 0.15
N GLY A 109 -2.32 -0.88 -0.45
CA GLY A 109 -3.78 -0.94 -0.38
C GLY A 109 -4.28 -1.18 1.04
N GLY A 110 -3.64 -2.09 1.80
CA GLY A 110 -3.94 -2.30 3.21
C GLY A 110 -3.69 -1.04 4.05
N CYS A 111 -2.61 -0.31 3.79
CA CYS A 111 -2.33 0.98 4.43
C CYS A 111 -3.42 2.02 4.16
N LEU A 112 -3.77 2.24 2.89
CA LEU A 112 -4.75 3.25 2.48
C LEU A 112 -6.15 2.94 3.02
N ILE A 113 -6.63 1.70 2.87
CA ILE A 113 -7.93 1.28 3.40
C ILE A 113 -7.91 1.31 4.93
N GLY A 114 -6.81 0.89 5.55
CA GLY A 114 -6.60 0.94 7.00
C GLY A 114 -6.70 2.36 7.56
N MET A 115 -6.15 3.37 6.87
CA MET A 115 -6.31 4.78 7.27
C MET A 115 -7.77 5.21 7.24
N VAL A 116 -8.54 4.86 6.21
CA VAL A 116 -9.98 5.19 6.13
C VAL A 116 -10.76 4.48 7.25
N ALA A 117 -10.47 3.21 7.50
CA ALA A 117 -11.07 2.45 8.60
C ALA A 117 -10.76 3.07 9.98
N MET A 118 -9.51 3.52 10.18
CA MET A 118 -9.09 4.20 11.41
C MET A 118 -9.85 5.51 11.62
N LEU A 119 -9.93 6.35 10.59
CA LEU A 119 -10.71 7.60 10.66
C LEU A 119 -12.19 7.34 10.97
N THR A 120 -12.77 6.31 10.36
CA THR A 120 -14.15 5.88 10.62
C THR A 120 -14.32 5.43 12.06
N LEU A 121 -13.38 4.64 12.59
CA LEU A 121 -13.39 4.17 13.96
C LEU A 121 -13.33 5.35 14.96
N TRP A 122 -12.43 6.32 14.74
CA TRP A 122 -12.36 7.52 15.58
C TRP A 122 -13.65 8.34 15.54
N ALA A 123 -14.24 8.53 14.36
CA ALA A 123 -15.51 9.25 14.22
C ALA A 123 -16.64 8.55 15.01
N LEU A 124 -16.73 7.21 14.93
CA LEU A 124 -17.72 6.42 15.66
C LEU A 124 -17.49 6.49 17.18
N LEU A 125 -16.24 6.46 17.64
CA LEU A 125 -15.90 6.62 19.07
C LEU A 125 -16.33 7.98 19.60
N ILE A 126 -16.05 9.06 18.88
CA ILE A 126 -16.45 10.42 19.28
C ILE A 126 -17.97 10.53 19.38
N ILE A 127 -18.71 10.03 18.38
CA ILE A 127 -20.18 10.02 18.40
C ILE A 127 -20.71 9.17 19.55
N GLY A 128 -20.06 8.06 19.86
CA GLY A 128 -20.43 7.17 20.96
C GLY A 128 -20.20 7.78 22.34
N ILE A 129 -19.14 8.58 22.53
CA ILE A 129 -18.82 9.25 23.80
C ILE A 129 -19.77 10.44 24.07
N GLN A 130 -20.30 11.08 23.02
CA GLN A 130 -21.24 12.21 23.14
C GLN A 130 -22.69 11.79 23.49
N LYS A 131 -22.96 10.48 23.62
CA LYS A 131 -24.25 9.93 24.02
C LYS A 131 -24.20 9.33 25.40
#